data_AF-A0A963VPZ5-F1
#
_entry.id   AF-A0A963VPZ5-F1
#
_cell.length_a   1.000
_cell.length_b   1.000
_cell.length_c   1.000
_cell.angle_alpha   90.00
_cell.angle_beta   90.00
_cell.angle_gamma   90.00
#
_symmetry.space_group_name_H-M   'P 1'
#
loop_
_entity.id
_entity.type
_entity.pdbx_description
1 polymer ?
#
loop_
_entity_poly.entity_id
_entity_poly.type
_entity_poly.pdbx_seq_one_letter_code
_entity_poly.pdbx_strand_id
1 'polypeptide(L)'
;DKDGDTAPRGASLYSFTPKAVLHSTKESWLTEAENLEKMGKARWGIHHRLWKAVLAQLVFQSIVFAIGGWTAVAVVLTGMVGARFWVESFNYFQHYGLIRTHEGAIDRRHVWNHFKPLSRIMAFEITNHADHHTNSYAAFHELVPDTKWIPMPSVFVCFFAALVPPLWHNLIVKPALKRWDHEMASPAELEIAREQNRKAGWPNWFDDINPQQASTAAA
;
A
#
# COMPACT_ATOMS: atom_id res chain seq x y z
N ASP A 1 10.65 10.71 4.01
CA ASP A 1 10.02 9.89 2.97
C ASP A 1 8.73 10.59 2.57
N LYS A 2 8.47 10.74 1.27
CA LYS A 2 7.23 11.34 0.74
C LYS A 2 6.19 10.28 0.41
N ASP A 3 6.52 8.99 0.56
CA ASP A 3 5.61 7.88 0.29
C ASP A 3 4.41 7.87 1.25
N GLY A 4 3.20 8.01 0.70
CA GLY A 4 1.96 7.84 1.45
C GLY A 4 1.55 6.41 1.70
N ASP A 5 2.07 5.48 0.89
CA ASP A 5 1.54 4.13 0.77
C ASP A 5 2.32 3.13 1.64
N THR A 6 3.52 3.51 2.07
CA THR A 6 4.38 2.70 2.94
C THR A 6 4.09 2.96 4.41
N ALA A 7 3.58 1.95 5.11
CA ALA A 7 3.40 2.00 6.56
C ALA A 7 4.76 1.84 7.28
N PRO A 8 5.20 2.79 8.13
CA PRO A 8 6.45 2.63 8.86
C PRO A 8 6.36 1.51 9.88
N ARG A 9 7.49 0.88 10.20
CA ARG A 9 7.54 -0.17 11.24
C ARG A 9 6.98 0.36 12.56
N GLY A 10 6.22 -0.50 13.25
CA GLY A 10 5.51 -0.14 14.49
C GLY A 10 4.14 0.53 14.27
N ALA A 11 3.84 1.04 13.07
CA ALA A 11 2.49 1.55 12.78
C ALA A 11 1.46 0.44 12.93
N SER A 12 0.28 0.81 13.44
CA SER A 12 -0.92 -0.03 13.41
C SER A 12 -1.78 0.32 12.20
N LEU A 13 -2.63 -0.61 11.79
CA LEU A 13 -3.63 -0.39 10.75
C LEU A 13 -4.46 0.89 11.03
N TYR A 14 -4.90 1.05 12.28
CA TYR A 14 -5.70 2.20 12.73
C TYR A 14 -4.97 3.54 12.63
N SER A 15 -3.66 3.56 12.86
CA SER A 15 -2.86 4.78 12.73
C SER A 15 -2.50 5.12 11.29
N PHE A 16 -2.47 4.12 10.41
CA PHE A 16 -2.05 4.25 9.02
C PHE A 16 -3.23 4.58 8.10
N THR A 17 -4.27 3.73 8.08
CA THR A 17 -5.33 3.77 7.07
C THR A 17 -6.01 5.15 6.95
N PRO A 18 -6.41 5.84 8.04
CA PRO A 18 -7.04 7.15 7.90
C PRO A 18 -6.11 8.20 7.28
N LYS A 19 -4.81 8.15 7.61
CA LYS A 19 -3.81 9.06 7.05
C LYS A 19 -3.54 8.73 5.59
N ALA A 20 -3.44 7.45 5.24
CA ALA A 20 -3.25 6.99 3.87
C ALA A 20 -4.41 7.44 2.97
N VAL A 21 -5.67 7.32 3.42
CA VAL A 21 -6.85 7.80 2.67
C VAL A 21 -6.74 9.29 2.37
N LEU A 22 -6.45 10.12 3.39
CA LEU A 22 -6.33 11.57 3.22
C LEU A 22 -5.13 11.94 2.34
N HIS A 23 -4.00 11.28 2.54
CA HIS A 23 -2.76 11.60 1.86
C HIS A 23 -2.84 11.25 0.37
N SER A 24 -3.17 10.00 0.04
CA SER A 24 -3.30 9.55 -1.35
C SER A 24 -4.36 10.32 -2.14
N THR A 25 -5.47 10.75 -1.50
CA THR A 25 -6.47 11.61 -2.14
C THR A 25 -5.91 12.99 -2.44
N LYS A 26 -5.20 13.60 -1.49
CA LYS A 26 -4.55 14.90 -1.69
C LYS A 26 -3.48 14.82 -2.78
N GLU A 27 -2.63 13.80 -2.74
CA GLU A 27 -1.59 13.58 -3.75
C GLU A 27 -2.20 13.39 -5.13
N SER A 28 -3.23 12.55 -5.27
CA SER A 28 -3.94 12.36 -6.55
C SER A 28 -4.44 13.68 -7.15
N TRP A 29 -4.98 14.58 -6.32
CA TRP A 29 -5.44 15.89 -6.80
C TRP A 29 -4.27 16.80 -7.19
N LEU A 30 -3.21 16.82 -6.39
CA LEU A 30 -2.04 17.65 -6.68
C LEU A 30 -1.28 17.18 -7.93
N THR A 31 -1.10 15.86 -8.10
CA THR A 31 -0.46 15.29 -9.29
C THR A 31 -1.25 15.57 -10.56
N GLU A 32 -2.58 15.46 -10.54
CA GLU A 32 -3.42 15.83 -11.69
C GLU A 32 -3.32 17.33 -12.00
N ALA A 33 -3.37 18.17 -10.96
CA ALA A 33 -3.17 19.62 -11.08
C ALA A 33 -1.81 19.97 -11.72
N GLU A 34 -0.73 19.37 -11.26
CA GLU A 34 0.63 19.55 -11.81
C GLU A 34 0.73 19.06 -13.26
N ASN A 35 0.09 17.95 -13.59
CA ASN A 35 0.04 17.43 -14.96
C ASN A 35 -0.72 18.39 -15.89
N LEU A 36 -1.81 19.00 -15.43
CA LEU A 36 -2.53 20.02 -16.21
C LEU A 36 -1.71 21.29 -16.41
N GLU A 37 -0.99 21.76 -15.39
CA GLU A 37 -0.10 22.91 -15.50
C GLU A 37 1.02 22.64 -16.53
N LYS A 38 1.60 21.42 -16.54
CA LYS A 38 2.57 20.98 -17.57
C LYS A 38 1.99 20.98 -18.99
N MET A 39 0.67 20.83 -19.12
CA MET A 39 -0.05 20.91 -20.41
C MET A 39 -0.52 22.34 -20.75
N GLY A 40 -0.13 23.36 -19.98
CA GLY A 40 -0.56 24.74 -20.18
C GLY A 40 -2.02 25.01 -19.79
N LYS A 41 -2.64 24.14 -18.99
CA LYS A 41 -4.02 24.26 -18.51
C LYS A 41 -4.05 24.79 -17.07
N ALA A 42 -5.17 25.39 -16.69
CA ALA A 42 -5.37 25.87 -15.32
C ALA A 42 -5.40 24.71 -14.31
N ARG A 43 -4.65 24.86 -13.22
CA ARG A 43 -4.47 23.89 -12.13
C ARG A 43 -5.77 23.23 -11.65
N TRP A 44 -6.81 24.03 -11.45
CA TRP A 44 -8.13 23.61 -10.95
C TRP A 44 -9.26 23.88 -11.96
N GLY A 45 -8.92 23.95 -13.25
CA GLY A 45 -9.89 24.21 -14.32
C GLY A 45 -10.80 23.03 -14.65
N ILE A 46 -11.73 23.22 -15.59
CA ILE A 46 -12.73 22.21 -16.01
C ILE A 46 -12.13 20.89 -16.51
N HIS A 47 -10.88 20.91 -16.96
CA HIS A 47 -10.16 19.71 -17.39
C HIS A 47 -9.73 18.81 -16.22
N HIS A 48 -9.69 19.33 -14.98
CA HIS A 48 -9.34 18.54 -13.81
C HIS A 48 -10.39 17.46 -13.57
N ARG A 49 -9.92 16.21 -13.52
CA ARG A 49 -10.77 15.03 -13.33
C ARG A 49 -11.61 15.03 -12.04
N LEU A 50 -11.23 15.81 -11.03
CA LEU A 50 -11.98 15.98 -9.79
C LEU A 50 -13.41 16.46 -10.06
N TRP A 51 -13.59 17.44 -10.95
CA TRP A 51 -14.93 17.97 -11.24
C TRP A 51 -15.84 16.94 -11.91
N LYS A 52 -15.27 16.10 -12.78
CA LYS A 52 -16.00 14.97 -13.37
C LYS A 52 -16.40 13.94 -12.31
N ALA A 53 -15.50 13.64 -11.36
CA ALA A 53 -15.78 12.72 -10.26
C ALA A 53 -16.86 13.28 -9.31
N VAL A 54 -16.81 14.57 -8.96
CA VAL A 54 -17.83 15.24 -8.13
C VAL A 54 -19.18 15.21 -8.82
N LEU A 55 -19.25 15.56 -10.12
CA LEU A 55 -20.50 15.52 -10.87
C LEU A 55 -21.07 14.10 -10.94
N ALA A 56 -20.24 13.10 -11.25
CA ALA A 56 -20.66 11.70 -11.29
C ALA A 56 -21.20 11.25 -9.92
N GLN A 57 -20.55 11.64 -8.84
CA GLN A 57 -21.00 11.31 -7.48
C GLN A 57 -22.34 12.00 -7.15
N LEU A 58 -22.51 13.27 -7.49
CA LEU A 58 -23.77 13.99 -7.28
C LEU A 58 -24.93 13.34 -8.06
N VAL A 59 -24.70 12.98 -9.33
CA VAL A 59 -25.70 12.29 -10.15
C VAL A 59 -26.05 10.94 -9.54
N PHE A 60 -25.04 10.15 -9.19
CA PHE A 60 -25.24 8.82 -8.59
C PHE A 60 -26.03 8.91 -7.27
N GLN A 61 -25.65 9.81 -6.37
CA GLN A 61 -26.37 10.00 -5.10
C GLN A 61 -27.78 10.55 -5.29
N SER A 62 -28.01 11.38 -6.32
CA SER A 62 -29.36 11.84 -6.66
C SER A 62 -30.26 10.69 -7.12
N ILE A 63 -29.72 9.75 -7.90
CA ILE A 63 -30.43 8.54 -8.33
C ILE A 63 -30.73 7.65 -7.11
N VAL A 64 -29.75 7.42 -6.23
CA VAL A 64 -29.93 6.65 -4.99
C VAL A 64 -31.01 7.28 -4.10
N PHE A 65 -30.99 8.61 -3.96
CA PHE A 65 -32.00 9.37 -3.23
C PHE A 65 -33.39 9.21 -3.84
N ALA A 66 -33.51 9.29 -5.17
CA ALA A 66 -34.79 9.11 -5.85
C ALA A 66 -35.40 7.71 -5.63
N ILE A 67 -34.56 6.68 -5.43
CA ILE A 67 -34.99 5.31 -5.21
C ILE A 67 -35.41 5.05 -3.75
N GLY A 68 -34.60 5.51 -2.79
CA GLY A 68 -34.77 5.10 -1.38
C GLY A 68 -34.56 6.21 -0.35
N GLY A 69 -34.57 7.47 -0.78
CA GLY A 69 -34.41 8.63 0.07
C GLY A 69 -33.05 8.71 0.77
N TRP A 70 -33.00 9.48 1.85
CA TRP A 70 -31.76 9.71 2.62
C TRP A 70 -31.18 8.44 3.26
N THR A 71 -32.03 7.46 3.62
CA THR A 71 -31.55 6.19 4.18
C THR A 71 -30.71 5.43 3.16
N ALA A 72 -31.17 5.35 1.90
CA ALA A 72 -30.40 4.70 0.84
C ALA A 72 -29.07 5.43 0.58
N VAL A 73 -29.10 6.78 0.54
CA VAL A 73 -27.88 7.60 0.40
C VAL A 73 -26.89 7.32 1.53
N ALA A 74 -27.35 7.27 2.79
CA ALA A 74 -26.49 7.01 3.94
C ALA A 74 -25.85 5.62 3.88
N VAL A 75 -26.62 4.58 3.52
CA VAL A 75 -26.11 3.20 3.37
C VAL A 75 -25.06 3.15 2.26
N VAL A 76 -25.35 3.72 1.10
CA VAL A 76 -24.43 3.71 -0.05
C VAL A 76 -23.15 4.49 0.27
N LEU A 77 -23.26 5.72 0.78
CA LEU A 77 -22.10 6.52 1.17
C LEU A 77 -21.24 5.82 2.22
N THR A 78 -21.86 5.17 3.21
CA THR A 78 -21.13 4.39 4.21
C THR A 78 -20.36 3.24 3.57
N GLY A 79 -20.98 2.52 2.63
CA GLY A 79 -20.32 1.47 1.86
C GLY A 79 -19.16 1.98 1.02
N MET A 80 -19.32 3.13 0.36
CA MET A 80 -18.26 3.77 -0.44
C MET A 80 -17.07 4.21 0.41
N VAL A 81 -17.33 4.85 1.56
CA VAL A 81 -16.28 5.23 2.52
C VAL A 81 -15.60 3.97 3.07
N GLY A 82 -16.38 2.96 3.45
CA GLY A 82 -15.84 1.67 3.92
C GLY A 82 -14.93 1.01 2.88
N ALA A 83 -15.35 0.94 1.62
CA ALA A 83 -14.55 0.42 0.53
C ALA A 83 -13.25 1.22 0.32
N ARG A 84 -13.32 2.56 0.43
CA ARG A 84 -12.15 3.44 0.33
C ARG A 84 -11.11 3.13 1.41
N PHE A 85 -11.54 2.95 2.66
CA PHE A 85 -10.68 2.56 3.77
C PHE A 85 -10.14 1.13 3.60
N TRP A 86 -10.91 0.23 3.01
CA TRP A 86 -10.48 -1.14 2.76
C TRP A 86 -9.31 -1.18 1.77
N VAL A 87 -9.37 -0.41 0.68
CA VAL A 87 -8.28 -0.30 -0.30
C VAL A 87 -6.97 0.13 0.38
N GLU A 88 -6.98 1.19 1.19
CA GLU A 88 -5.76 1.63 1.90
C GLU A 88 -5.31 0.64 2.97
N SER A 89 -6.25 -0.10 3.56
CA SER A 89 -5.90 -1.19 4.47
C SER A 89 -5.15 -2.31 3.75
N PHE A 90 -5.41 -2.55 2.45
CA PHE A 90 -4.62 -3.49 1.66
C PHE A 90 -3.21 -2.97 1.37
N ASN A 91 -3.07 -1.69 1.02
CA ASN A 91 -1.77 -1.03 0.86
C ASN A 91 -0.89 -1.22 2.11
N TYR A 92 -1.49 -1.10 3.31
CA TYR A 92 -0.80 -1.34 4.57
C TYR A 92 -0.12 -2.71 4.61
N PHE A 93 -0.75 -3.80 4.15
CA PHE A 93 -0.13 -5.14 4.18
C PHE A 93 0.93 -5.32 3.09
N GLN A 94 0.70 -4.70 1.94
CA GLN A 94 1.52 -4.88 0.75
C GLN A 94 2.80 -4.03 0.79
N HIS A 95 2.80 -2.94 1.56
CA HIS A 95 3.94 -2.03 1.71
C HIS A 95 4.48 -1.93 3.14
N TYR A 96 4.04 -2.77 4.08
CA TYR A 96 4.42 -2.61 5.48
C TYR A 96 5.94 -2.69 5.70
N GLY A 97 6.53 -1.63 6.23
CA GLY A 97 7.87 -1.62 6.83
C GLY A 97 9.03 -1.94 5.88
N LEU A 98 8.75 -2.12 4.58
CA LEU A 98 9.75 -2.23 3.52
C LEU A 98 10.27 -0.85 3.20
N ILE A 99 11.57 -0.76 2.97
CA ILE A 99 12.31 0.49 3.00
C ILE A 99 13.10 0.63 1.70
N ARG A 100 13.21 1.88 1.25
CA ARG A 100 13.98 2.30 0.09
C ARG A 100 14.87 3.48 0.45
N THR A 101 16.04 3.58 -0.18
CA THR A 101 17.06 4.58 0.18
C THR A 101 16.91 5.93 -0.50
N HIS A 102 16.26 6.04 -1.67
CA HIS A 102 15.91 7.32 -2.31
C HIS A 102 14.97 7.18 -3.53
N GLU A 103 14.52 8.32 -4.09
CA GLU A 103 13.63 8.46 -5.25
C GLU A 103 14.05 7.55 -6.42
N GLY A 104 13.33 6.46 -6.60
CA GLY A 104 13.51 5.48 -7.65
C GLY A 104 12.26 4.61 -7.78
N ALA A 105 12.14 3.87 -8.88
CA ALA A 105 11.03 2.96 -9.08
C ALA A 105 10.98 1.91 -7.96
N ILE A 106 9.77 1.49 -7.59
CA ILE A 106 9.55 0.41 -6.64
C ILE A 106 10.13 -0.87 -7.26
N ASP A 107 11.28 -1.32 -6.74
CA ASP A 107 11.78 -2.66 -7.05
C ASP A 107 10.80 -3.73 -6.53
N ARG A 108 10.79 -4.88 -7.20
CA ARG A 108 9.96 -6.04 -6.87
C ARG A 108 10.19 -6.56 -5.46
N ARG A 109 11.37 -6.31 -4.86
CA ARG A 109 11.69 -6.64 -3.45
C ARG A 109 11.14 -5.64 -2.43
N HIS A 110 10.66 -4.46 -2.85
CA HIS A 110 10.13 -3.42 -1.95
C HIS A 110 8.62 -3.52 -1.73
N VAL A 111 8.01 -4.64 -2.10
CA VAL A 111 6.61 -4.93 -1.86
C VAL A 111 6.40 -6.38 -1.42
N TRP A 112 5.36 -6.59 -0.63
CA TRP A 112 4.91 -7.90 -0.24
C TRP A 112 3.92 -8.48 -1.24
N ASN A 113 4.07 -9.77 -1.54
CA ASN A 113 3.14 -10.51 -2.38
C ASN A 113 2.31 -11.50 -1.55
N HIS A 114 1.05 -11.68 -1.93
CA HIS A 114 0.14 -12.66 -1.30
C HIS A 114 -0.41 -13.65 -2.34
N PHE A 115 0.20 -14.84 -2.41
CA PHE A 115 -0.09 -15.81 -3.47
C PHE A 115 -1.11 -16.90 -3.11
N LYS A 116 -1.76 -16.82 -1.94
CA LYS A 116 -2.78 -17.82 -1.58
C LYS A 116 -3.98 -17.71 -2.52
N PRO A 117 -4.58 -18.83 -2.99
CA PRO A 117 -5.61 -18.81 -4.03
C PRO A 117 -6.78 -17.86 -3.73
N LEU A 118 -7.26 -17.86 -2.49
CA LEU A 118 -8.34 -16.96 -2.09
C LEU A 118 -7.94 -15.47 -2.22
N SER A 119 -6.71 -15.10 -1.85
CA SER A 119 -6.21 -13.73 -2.01
C SER A 119 -6.17 -13.34 -3.48
N ARG A 120 -5.57 -14.19 -4.31
CA ARG A 120 -5.39 -13.94 -5.74
C ARG A 120 -6.73 -13.81 -6.48
N ILE A 121 -7.67 -14.71 -6.23
CA ILE A 121 -8.99 -14.69 -6.88
C ILE A 121 -9.80 -13.47 -6.44
N MET A 122 -9.92 -13.24 -5.13
CA MET A 122 -10.77 -12.17 -4.60
C MET A 122 -10.23 -10.77 -4.91
N ALA A 123 -8.91 -10.63 -4.99
CA ALA A 123 -8.27 -9.36 -5.28
C ALA A 123 -7.93 -9.19 -6.77
N PHE A 124 -8.44 -10.05 -7.66
CA PHE A 124 -8.15 -10.04 -9.09
C PHE A 124 -6.63 -9.89 -9.36
N GLU A 125 -5.84 -10.81 -8.81
CA GLU A 125 -4.38 -10.91 -9.00
C GLU A 125 -3.55 -9.68 -8.56
N ILE A 126 -4.15 -8.58 -8.07
CA ILE A 126 -3.42 -7.39 -7.61
C ILE A 126 -2.47 -7.70 -6.43
N THR A 127 -2.70 -8.83 -5.74
CA THR A 127 -1.82 -9.32 -4.67
C THR A 127 -0.50 -9.89 -5.19
N ASN A 128 -0.35 -10.08 -6.51
CA ASN A 128 0.94 -10.14 -7.20
C ASN A 128 1.50 -8.72 -7.37
N HIS A 129 1.70 -8.07 -6.23
CA HIS A 129 1.91 -6.63 -6.13
C HIS A 129 3.18 -6.17 -6.81
N ALA A 130 4.23 -6.99 -6.77
CA ALA A 130 5.50 -6.69 -7.45
C ALA A 130 5.31 -6.52 -8.96
N ASP A 131 4.55 -7.41 -9.59
CA ASP A 131 4.30 -7.35 -11.03
C ASP A 131 3.32 -6.23 -11.39
N HIS A 132 2.30 -6.01 -10.54
CA HIS A 132 1.40 -4.86 -10.66
C HIS A 132 2.15 -3.53 -10.62
N HIS A 133 3.11 -3.35 -9.72
CA HIS A 133 3.94 -2.14 -9.68
C HIS A 133 4.94 -2.04 -10.83
N THR A 134 5.33 -3.17 -11.43
CA THR A 134 6.18 -3.18 -12.64
C THR A 134 5.39 -2.72 -13.87
N ASN A 135 4.12 -3.13 -14.00
CA ASN A 135 3.22 -2.68 -15.05
C ASN A 135 1.77 -2.60 -14.53
N SER A 136 1.37 -1.42 -14.04
CA SER A 136 0.03 -1.21 -13.48
C SER A 136 -1.08 -1.20 -14.53
N TYR A 137 -0.72 -1.21 -15.82
CA TYR A 137 -1.67 -1.24 -16.95
C TYR A 137 -1.94 -2.65 -17.48
N ALA A 138 -1.18 -3.66 -17.03
CA ALA A 138 -1.42 -5.05 -17.42
C ALA A 138 -2.80 -5.52 -16.95
N ALA A 139 -3.47 -6.34 -17.76
CA ALA A 139 -4.71 -6.95 -17.32
C ALA A 139 -4.42 -7.96 -16.19
N PHE A 140 -5.36 -8.14 -15.26
CA PHE A 140 -5.12 -8.97 -14.07
C PHE A 140 -4.69 -10.41 -14.40
N HIS A 141 -5.18 -10.97 -15.51
CA HIS A 141 -4.83 -12.33 -15.93
C HIS A 141 -3.45 -12.43 -16.61
N GLU A 142 -2.80 -11.31 -16.89
CA GLU A 142 -1.45 -11.24 -17.48
C GLU A 142 -0.35 -11.12 -16.42
N LEU A 143 -0.73 -10.81 -15.17
CA LEU A 143 0.21 -10.66 -14.07
C LEU A 143 0.92 -11.99 -13.77
N VAL A 144 2.25 -11.96 -13.78
CA VAL A 144 3.12 -13.13 -13.57
C VAL A 144 3.64 -13.16 -12.13
N PRO A 145 3.27 -14.19 -11.33
CA PRO A 145 3.66 -14.25 -9.91
C PRO A 145 5.17 -14.17 -9.69
N ASP A 146 5.60 -13.19 -8.92
CA ASP A 146 7.00 -13.12 -8.48
C ASP A 146 7.26 -13.97 -7.23
N THR A 147 7.63 -15.23 -7.46
CA THR A 147 7.90 -16.19 -6.38
C THR A 147 9.33 -16.15 -5.85
N LYS A 148 10.18 -15.24 -6.36
CA LYS A 148 11.58 -15.13 -5.92
C LYS A 148 11.71 -14.52 -4.52
N TRP A 149 10.80 -13.62 -4.15
CA TRP A 149 10.86 -12.89 -2.89
C TRP A 149 10.03 -13.56 -1.80
N ILE A 150 10.13 -13.04 -0.58
CA ILE A 150 9.46 -13.58 0.61
C ILE A 150 7.93 -13.50 0.43
N PRO A 151 7.23 -14.63 0.31
CA PRO A 151 5.79 -14.64 0.17
C PRO A 151 5.13 -14.42 1.54
N MET A 152 4.11 -13.56 1.59
CA MET A 152 3.33 -13.36 2.79
C MET A 152 2.20 -14.41 2.90
N PRO A 153 1.62 -14.61 4.11
CA PRO A 153 0.36 -15.33 4.27
C PRO A 153 -0.76 -14.73 3.39
N SER A 154 -1.92 -15.39 3.34
CA SER A 154 -3.10 -14.81 2.68
C SER A 154 -3.33 -13.36 3.16
N VAL A 155 -3.67 -12.46 2.24
CA VAL A 155 -3.97 -11.06 2.58
C VAL A 155 -5.12 -10.95 3.60
N PHE A 156 -6.05 -11.92 3.60
CA PHE A 156 -7.12 -12.02 4.59
C PHE A 156 -6.59 -12.40 5.99
N VAL A 157 -5.62 -13.31 6.06
CA VAL A 157 -4.95 -13.65 7.32
C VAL A 157 -4.21 -12.43 7.87
N CYS A 158 -3.52 -11.69 6.99
CA CYS A 158 -2.85 -10.45 7.34
C CYS A 158 -3.85 -9.39 7.85
N PHE A 159 -4.99 -9.24 7.17
CA PHE A 159 -6.07 -8.34 7.56
C PHE A 159 -6.61 -8.66 8.95
N PHE A 160 -7.07 -9.89 9.18
CA PHE A 160 -7.61 -10.28 10.48
C PHE A 160 -6.56 -10.17 11.59
N ALA A 161 -5.31 -10.49 11.29
CA ALA A 161 -4.22 -10.33 12.23
C ALA A 161 -3.98 -8.87 12.61
N ALA A 162 -4.07 -7.93 11.67
CA ALA A 162 -3.81 -6.52 11.90
C ALA A 162 -4.91 -5.77 12.62
N LEU A 163 -6.10 -6.36 12.73
CA LEU A 163 -7.12 -5.90 13.68
C LEU A 163 -6.64 -6.03 15.13
N VAL A 164 -5.65 -6.89 15.40
CA VAL A 164 -5.00 -7.02 16.71
C VAL A 164 -3.50 -6.73 16.53
N PRO A 165 -3.05 -5.47 16.64
CA PRO A 165 -1.68 -5.09 16.28
C PRO A 165 -0.56 -5.96 16.88
N PRO A 166 -0.62 -6.40 18.15
CA PRO A 166 0.38 -7.33 18.68
C PRO A 166 0.46 -8.66 17.93
N LEU A 167 -0.67 -9.19 17.44
CA LEU A 167 -0.73 -10.43 16.66
C LEU A 167 -0.08 -10.22 15.29
N TRP A 168 -0.48 -9.18 14.56
CA TRP A 168 0.13 -8.81 13.29
C TRP A 168 1.64 -8.57 13.39
N HIS A 169 2.05 -7.76 14.38
CA HIS A 169 3.44 -7.41 14.58
C HIS A 169 4.29 -8.63 14.89
N ASN A 170 3.89 -9.44 15.87
CA ASN A 170 4.76 -10.49 16.40
C ASN A 170 4.68 -11.81 15.63
N LEU A 171 3.53 -12.16 15.04
CA LEU A 171 3.36 -13.44 14.35
C LEU A 171 3.64 -13.38 12.86
N ILE A 172 3.46 -12.22 12.22
CA ILE A 172 3.53 -12.11 10.76
C ILE A 172 4.63 -11.16 10.33
N VAL A 173 4.52 -9.87 10.64
CA VAL A 173 5.33 -8.87 9.92
C VAL A 173 6.73 -8.71 10.49
N LYS A 174 6.98 -8.83 11.80
CA LYS A 174 8.35 -8.82 12.34
C LYS A 174 9.18 -10.00 11.81
N PRO A 175 8.70 -11.26 11.82
CA PRO A 175 9.43 -12.36 11.21
C PRO A 175 9.73 -12.13 9.72
N ALA A 176 8.74 -11.65 8.95
CA ALA A 176 8.91 -11.38 7.53
C ALA A 176 9.94 -10.25 7.28
N LEU A 177 9.86 -9.16 8.03
CA LEU A 177 10.81 -8.04 7.95
C LEU A 177 12.22 -8.45 8.37
N LYS A 178 12.37 -9.21 9.46
CA LYS A 178 13.67 -9.74 9.88
C LYS A 178 14.31 -10.56 8.76
N ARG A 179 13.53 -11.42 8.11
CA ARG A 179 13.99 -12.21 6.97
C ARG A 179 14.39 -11.33 5.79
N TRP A 180 13.57 -10.33 5.45
CA TRP A 180 13.88 -9.39 4.37
C TRP A 180 15.14 -8.57 4.65
N ASP A 181 15.29 -8.08 5.88
CA ASP A 181 16.48 -7.35 6.33
C ASP A 181 17.75 -8.19 6.17
N HIS A 182 17.69 -9.48 6.51
CA HIS A 182 18.85 -10.37 6.46
C HIS A 182 19.19 -10.84 5.04
N GLU A 183 18.18 -11.14 4.23
CA GLU A 183 18.37 -11.77 2.92
C GLU A 183 18.46 -10.75 1.77
N MET A 184 17.83 -9.57 1.90
CA MET A 184 17.48 -8.73 0.76
C MET A 184 17.86 -7.25 0.89
N ALA A 185 18.06 -6.74 2.10
CA ALA A 185 18.29 -5.32 2.31
C ALA A 185 19.72 -4.92 1.97
N SER A 186 19.87 -3.81 1.26
CA SER A 186 21.17 -3.16 1.07
C SER A 186 21.68 -2.55 2.38
N PRO A 187 22.99 -2.30 2.53
CA PRO A 187 23.55 -1.67 3.72
C PRO A 187 22.89 -0.33 4.10
N ALA A 188 22.46 0.45 3.11
CA ALA A 188 21.80 1.73 3.34
C ALA A 188 20.32 1.56 3.78
N GLU A 189 19.62 0.54 3.29
CA GLU A 189 18.26 0.22 3.75
C GLU A 189 18.27 -0.35 5.16
N LEU A 190 19.29 -1.14 5.51
CA LEU A 190 19.50 -1.65 6.86
C LEU A 190 19.64 -0.54 7.89
N GLU A 191 20.30 0.56 7.54
CA GLU A 191 20.44 1.70 8.45
C GLU A 191 19.09 2.37 8.74
N ILE A 192 18.27 2.55 7.70
CA ILE A 192 16.92 3.06 7.86
C ILE A 192 16.05 2.05 8.65
N ALA A 193 16.23 0.75 8.43
CA ALA A 193 15.52 -0.32 9.13
C ALA A 193 15.83 -0.32 10.63
N ARG A 194 17.11 -0.13 11.01
CA ARG A 194 17.54 0.05 12.40
C ARG A 194 16.83 1.23 13.05
N GLU A 195 16.83 2.37 12.38
CA GLU A 195 16.19 3.58 12.90
C GLU A 195 14.67 3.42 13.04
N GLN A 196 14.01 2.76 12.08
CA GLN A 196 12.58 2.45 12.17
C GLN A 196 12.28 1.47 13.32
N ASN A 197 13.08 0.41 13.49
CA ASN A 197 12.93 -0.51 14.63
C ASN A 197 13.10 0.24 15.96
N ARG A 198 14.11 1.11 16.07
CA ARG A 198 14.37 1.94 17.25
C ARG A 198 13.17 2.83 17.59
N LYS A 199 12.61 3.54 16.60
CA LYS A 199 11.40 4.38 16.77
C LYS A 199 10.18 3.56 17.18
N ALA A 200 10.05 2.35 16.65
CA ALA A 200 8.95 1.44 16.97
C ALA A 200 9.10 0.75 18.34
N GLY A 201 10.25 0.90 19.03
CA GLY A 201 10.57 0.13 20.24
C GLY A 201 10.73 -1.36 19.96
N TRP A 202 11.12 -1.74 18.74
CA TRP A 202 11.34 -3.13 18.33
C TRP A 202 12.79 -3.54 18.56
N PRO A 203 13.07 -4.85 18.73
CA PRO A 203 14.43 -5.34 18.89
C PRO A 203 15.33 -4.94 17.70
N ASN A 204 16.59 -4.64 18.00
CA ASN A 204 17.64 -4.69 17.00
C ASN A 204 17.94 -6.17 16.73
N TRP A 205 17.63 -6.64 15.52
CA TRP A 205 17.92 -8.01 15.07
C TRP A 205 18.99 -8.02 13.98
N PHE A 206 19.79 -6.97 13.88
CA PHE A 206 20.80 -6.79 12.84
C PHE A 206 22.18 -7.31 13.25
N ASP A 207 22.34 -7.76 14.51
CA ASP A 207 23.63 -8.19 15.08
C ASP A 207 24.16 -9.48 14.43
N ASP A 208 23.29 -10.29 13.84
CA ASP A 208 23.65 -11.56 13.17
C ASP A 208 23.92 -11.39 11.66
N ILE A 209 23.77 -10.18 11.09
CA ILE A 209 23.87 -9.97 9.64
C ILE A 209 25.35 -9.97 9.24
N ASN A 210 25.75 -11.00 8.50
CA ASN A 210 27.10 -11.09 7.94
C ASN A 210 27.32 -9.97 6.89
N PRO A 211 28.30 -9.07 7.08
CA PRO A 211 28.58 -7.98 6.14
C PRO A 211 28.83 -8.43 4.69
N GLN A 212 29.30 -9.67 4.47
CA GLN A 212 29.53 -10.21 3.13
C GLN A 212 28.25 -10.67 2.39
N GLN A 213 27.15 -11.01 3.08
CA GLN A 213 25.89 -11.42 2.44
C GLN A 213 25.07 -10.24 1.90
N ALA A 214 25.19 -9.06 2.52
CA ALA A 214 24.49 -7.85 2.09
C ALA A 214 25.01 -7.29 0.74
N SER A 215 26.20 -7.71 0.30
CA SER A 215 26.82 -7.27 -0.96
C SER A 215 26.34 -8.06 -2.19
N THR A 216 25.84 -9.28 -2.03
CA THR A 216 25.47 -10.17 -3.15
C THR A 216 24.00 -10.09 -3.54
N ALA A 217 23.13 -9.55 -2.67
CA ALA A 217 21.70 -9.36 -2.96
C ALA A 217 21.39 -8.11 -3.80
N ALA A 218 22.40 -7.27 -4.06
CA ALA A 218 22.29 -6.03 -4.84
C ALA A 218 22.80 -6.15 -6.29
N ALA A 219 23.18 -7.35 -6.73
CA ALA A 219 23.65 -7.66 -8.09
C ALA A 219 22.61 -8.52 -8.83
#